data_AF-A4J1C3-F1
#
_entry.id   AF-A4J1C3-F1
#
_cell.length_a   1.000
_cell.length_b   1.000
_cell.length_c   1.000
_cell.angle_alpha   90.00
_cell.angle_beta   90.00
_cell.angle_gamma   90.00
#
_symmetry.space_group_name_H-M   'P 1'
#
loop_
_entity.id
_entity.type
_entity.pdbx_description
1 polymer ?
#
loop_
_entity_poly.entity_id
_entity_poly.type
_entity_poly.pdbx_seq_one_letter_code
_entity_poly.pdbx_strand_id
1 'polypeptide(L)'
;MSAKRVYILMVLAALFWSGAFITGKLAVREFPPFALTFFRFSFALPFVLWEKPLTYLPNATTEGWLAILYMAVFASVLGYLFQLIAIQNIGAPKAAIFINLVPVFTIMQSLLFLGEPFSWFKMLSACIIVTGVYLTTRPESGVKEAAGIKA
;
A
#
# COMPACT_ATOMS: atom_id res chain seq x y z
N MET A 1 15.48 -12.35 18.87
CA MET A 1 15.42 -12.97 17.51
C MET A 1 16.79 -12.86 16.86
N SER A 2 17.31 -13.90 16.22
CA SER A 2 18.60 -13.80 15.47
C SER A 2 18.38 -13.03 14.16
N ALA A 3 19.36 -12.19 13.76
CA ALA A 3 19.30 -11.38 12.53
C ALA A 3 18.95 -12.20 11.28
N LYS A 4 19.47 -13.44 11.18
CA LYS A 4 19.15 -14.37 10.09
C LYS A 4 17.65 -14.68 9.99
N ARG A 5 16.96 -14.85 11.13
CA ARG A 5 15.51 -15.13 11.15
C ARG A 5 14.72 -13.92 10.65
N VAL A 6 15.13 -12.70 10.99
CA VAL A 6 14.46 -11.47 10.53
C VAL A 6 14.55 -11.34 9.02
N TYR A 7 15.75 -11.51 8.44
CA TYR A 7 15.93 -11.41 6.98
C TYR A 7 15.09 -12.44 6.22
N ILE A 8 15.02 -13.69 6.70
CA ILE A 8 14.19 -14.73 6.08
C ILE A 8 12.70 -14.32 6.11
N LEU A 9 12.21 -13.82 7.24
CA LEU A 9 10.82 -13.37 7.36
C LEU A 9 10.51 -12.18 6.43
N MET A 10 11.44 -11.23 6.25
CA MET A 10 11.26 -10.10 5.35
C MET A 10 11.14 -10.55 3.88
N VAL A 11 11.97 -11.51 3.45
CA VAL A 11 11.90 -12.06 2.08
C VAL A 11 10.58 -12.80 1.86
N LEU A 12 10.17 -13.63 2.82
CA LEU A 12 8.86 -14.31 2.75
C LEU A 12 7.71 -13.30 2.67
N ALA A 13 7.73 -12.25 3.50
CA ALA A 13 6.72 -11.20 3.44
C ALA A 13 6.67 -10.51 2.06
N ALA A 14 7.83 -10.20 1.48
CA ALA A 14 7.90 -9.61 0.14
C ALA A 14 7.34 -10.55 -0.95
N LEU A 15 7.63 -11.85 -0.87
CA LEU A 15 7.09 -12.85 -1.79
C LEU A 15 5.56 -12.95 -1.68
N PHE A 16 5.02 -13.03 -0.46
CA PHE A 16 3.58 -13.00 -0.22
C PHE A 16 2.93 -11.73 -0.76
N TRP A 17 3.58 -10.58 -0.56
CA TRP A 17 3.08 -9.30 -1.05
C TRP A 17 3.07 -9.22 -2.58
N SER A 18 4.08 -9.78 -3.25
CA SER A 18 4.11 -9.87 -4.71
C SER A 18 2.97 -10.74 -5.26
N GLY A 19 2.65 -11.84 -4.56
CA GLY A 19 1.50 -12.69 -4.87
C GLY A 19 0.18 -11.92 -4.82
N ALA A 20 0.01 -11.01 -3.87
CA ALA A 20 -1.21 -10.20 -3.76
C ALA A 20 -1.48 -9.33 -5.00
N PHE A 21 -0.44 -8.80 -5.66
CA PHE A 21 -0.59 -8.04 -6.91
C PHE A 21 -0.94 -8.93 -8.11
N ILE A 22 -0.32 -10.11 -8.19
CA ILE A 22 -0.58 -11.08 -9.25
C ILE A 22 -2.01 -11.60 -9.13
N THR A 23 -2.40 -12.06 -7.94
CA THR A 23 -3.76 -12.49 -7.62
C THR A 23 -4.74 -11.35 -7.82
N GLY A 24 -4.43 -10.13 -7.38
CA GLY A 24 -5.26 -8.95 -7.63
C GLY A 24 -5.52 -8.73 -9.11
N LYS A 25 -4.48 -8.81 -9.96
CA LYS A 25 -4.60 -8.68 -11.42
C LYS A 25 -5.50 -9.74 -12.05
N LEU A 26 -5.43 -10.98 -11.57
CA LEU A 26 -6.26 -12.07 -12.05
C LEU A 26 -7.70 -11.95 -11.55
N ALA A 27 -7.87 -11.67 -10.26
CA ALA A 27 -9.16 -11.64 -9.59
C ALA A 27 -10.04 -10.48 -10.04
N VAL A 28 -9.49 -9.29 -10.34
CA VAL A 28 -10.28 -8.14 -10.84
C VAL A 28 -10.87 -8.37 -12.25
N ARG A 29 -10.51 -9.46 -12.93
CA ARG A 29 -11.12 -9.87 -14.20
C ARG A 29 -12.45 -10.57 -14.00
N GLU A 30 -12.63 -11.24 -12.87
CA GLU A 30 -13.82 -12.04 -12.55
C GLU A 30 -14.72 -11.37 -11.52
N PHE A 31 -14.14 -10.59 -10.61
CA PHE A 31 -14.85 -9.94 -9.52
C PHE A 31 -14.62 -8.43 -9.48
N PRO A 32 -15.64 -7.63 -9.11
CA PRO A 32 -15.44 -6.20 -8.91
C PRO A 32 -14.51 -5.93 -7.72
N PRO A 33 -13.69 -4.86 -7.75
CA PRO A 33 -12.74 -4.52 -6.68
C PRO A 33 -13.34 -4.48 -5.27
N PHE A 34 -14.57 -3.98 -5.13
CA PHE A 34 -15.25 -3.91 -3.83
C PHE A 34 -15.51 -5.30 -3.22
N ALA A 35 -15.95 -6.27 -4.03
CA ALA A 35 -16.18 -7.64 -3.56
C ALA A 35 -14.86 -8.29 -3.12
N LEU A 36 -13.79 -8.07 -3.86
CA LEU A 36 -12.46 -8.58 -3.50
C LEU A 36 -11.94 -7.96 -2.20
N THR A 37 -12.12 -6.65 -1.99
CA THR A 37 -11.80 -5.99 -0.71
C THR A 37 -12.63 -6.57 0.43
N PHE A 38 -13.92 -6.80 0.22
CA PHE A 38 -14.79 -7.44 1.21
C PHE A 38 -14.27 -8.83 1.60
N PHE A 39 -14.06 -9.71 0.63
CA PHE A 39 -13.54 -11.06 0.90
C PHE A 39 -12.18 -11.04 1.59
N ARG A 40 -11.28 -10.13 1.20
CA ARG A 40 -9.94 -9.97 1.82
C ARG A 40 -10.03 -9.79 3.33
N PHE A 41 -11.00 -9.01 3.82
CA PHE A 41 -11.20 -8.78 5.25
C PHE A 41 -12.08 -9.83 5.91
N SER A 42 -13.06 -10.42 5.20
CA SER A 42 -13.84 -11.54 5.72
C SER A 42 -12.95 -12.74 6.05
N PHE A 43 -11.97 -13.05 5.21
CA PHE A 43 -10.99 -14.11 5.46
C PHE A 43 -10.05 -13.80 6.66
N ALA A 44 -9.91 -12.54 7.06
CA ALA A 44 -9.11 -12.17 8.23
C ALA A 44 -9.85 -12.41 9.55
N LEU A 45 -11.20 -12.50 9.55
CA LEU A 45 -12.00 -12.60 10.76
C LEU A 45 -11.64 -13.78 11.68
N PRO A 46 -11.41 -15.01 11.19
CA PRO A 46 -11.03 -16.13 12.07
C PRO A 46 -9.71 -15.87 12.82
N PHE A 47 -8.76 -15.19 12.17
CA PHE A 47 -7.47 -14.84 12.77
C PHE A 47 -7.63 -13.75 13.83
N VAL A 48 -8.50 -12.76 13.58
CA VAL A 48 -8.83 -11.74 14.59
C VAL A 48 -9.48 -12.39 15.81
N LEU A 49 -10.41 -13.32 15.63
CA LEU A 49 -11.06 -14.03 16.73
C LEU A 49 -10.08 -14.92 17.52
N TRP A 50 -9.08 -15.50 16.84
CA TRP A 50 -8.00 -16.27 17.48
C TRP A 50 -7.23 -15.42 18.50
N GLU A 51 -7.01 -14.14 18.23
CA GLU A 51 -6.31 -13.22 19.14
C GLU A 51 -7.11 -12.86 20.40
N LYS A 52 -8.35 -13.34 20.54
CA LYS A 52 -9.23 -13.08 21.69
C LYS A 52 -9.36 -11.58 22.00
N PRO A 53 -9.89 -10.77 21.06
CA PRO A 53 -9.83 -9.31 21.13
C PRO A 53 -10.57 -8.73 22.34
N LEU A 54 -11.56 -9.45 22.86
CA LEU A 54 -12.29 -9.08 24.08
C LEU A 54 -11.38 -8.99 25.33
N THR A 55 -10.17 -9.54 25.29
CA THR A 55 -9.21 -9.45 26.40
C THR A 55 -8.53 -8.08 26.50
N TYR A 56 -8.43 -7.33 25.41
CA TYR A 56 -7.72 -6.04 25.35
C TYR A 56 -8.58 -4.88 24.86
N LEU A 57 -9.61 -5.12 24.04
CA LEU A 57 -10.51 -4.07 23.54
C LEU A 57 -11.21 -3.24 24.64
N PRO A 58 -11.65 -3.80 25.78
CA PRO A 58 -12.28 -3.01 26.84
C PRO A 58 -11.36 -1.95 27.44
N ASN A 59 -10.05 -2.14 27.34
CA ASN A 59 -9.03 -1.21 27.86
C ASN A 59 -8.59 -0.18 26.80
N ALA A 60 -9.17 -0.21 25.60
CA ALA A 60 -8.80 0.71 24.53
C ALA A 60 -9.31 2.13 24.83
N THR A 61 -8.40 3.10 24.72
CA THR A 61 -8.72 4.52 24.88
C THR A 61 -9.56 5.03 23.71
N THR A 62 -10.23 6.18 23.89
CA THR A 62 -10.95 6.86 22.80
C THR A 62 -10.03 7.15 21.62
N GLU A 63 -8.79 7.58 21.89
CA GLU A 63 -7.76 7.78 20.86
C GLU A 63 -7.42 6.49 20.12
N GLY A 64 -7.31 5.37 20.83
CA GLY A 64 -7.11 4.04 20.23
C GLY A 64 -8.25 3.65 19.29
N TRP A 65 -9.49 3.89 19.69
CA TRP A 65 -10.66 3.65 18.83
C TRP A 65 -10.68 4.55 17.60
N LEU A 66 -10.33 5.82 17.74
CA LEU A 66 -10.22 6.76 16.61
C LEU A 66 -9.11 6.32 15.63
N ALA A 67 -7.96 5.88 16.16
CA ALA A 67 -6.87 5.35 15.35
C ALA A 67 -7.29 4.07 14.60
N ILE A 68 -8.01 3.15 15.26
CA ILE A 68 -8.56 1.94 14.63
C ILE A 68 -9.54 2.32 13.51
N LEU A 69 -10.46 3.24 13.76
CA LEU A 69 -11.43 3.69 12.76
C LEU A 69 -10.75 4.32 11.55
N TYR A 70 -9.75 5.18 11.79
CA TYR A 70 -8.94 5.79 10.74
C TYR A 70 -8.23 4.73 9.89
N MET A 71 -7.57 3.78 10.53
CA MET A 71 -6.87 2.68 9.87
C MET A 71 -7.82 1.75 9.10
N ALA A 72 -9.00 1.47 9.64
CA ALA A 72 -10.02 0.64 9.00
C ALA A 72 -10.58 1.29 7.74
N VAL A 73 -10.87 2.59 7.78
CA VAL A 73 -11.45 3.30 6.62
C VAL A 73 -10.38 3.62 5.59
N PHE A 74 -9.33 4.36 5.96
CA PHE A 74 -8.40 4.94 5.00
C PHE A 74 -7.29 3.98 4.59
N ALA A 75 -6.57 3.41 5.55
CA ALA A 75 -5.43 2.54 5.25
C ALA A 75 -5.90 1.16 4.72
N SER A 76 -7.05 0.69 5.18
CA SER A 76 -7.59 -0.63 4.87
C SER A 76 -8.61 -0.57 3.73
N VAL A 77 -9.87 -0.21 3.99
CA VAL A 77 -10.94 -0.31 2.97
C VAL A 77 -10.62 0.53 1.74
N LEU A 78 -10.37 1.83 1.89
CA LEU A 78 -10.09 2.72 0.76
C LEU A 78 -8.74 2.41 0.13
N GLY A 79 -7.69 2.20 0.92
CA GLY A 79 -6.35 1.89 0.43
C GLY A 79 -6.32 0.65 -0.48
N TYR A 80 -6.88 -0.48 -0.02
CA TYR A 80 -6.92 -1.70 -0.81
C TYR A 80 -7.93 -1.62 -1.97
N LEU A 81 -9.06 -0.93 -1.80
CA LEU A 81 -9.99 -0.70 -2.89
C LEU A 81 -9.35 0.10 -4.02
N PHE A 82 -8.67 1.21 -3.71
CA PHE A 82 -7.96 2.00 -4.70
C PHE A 82 -6.78 1.25 -5.31
N GLN A 83 -6.09 0.40 -4.55
CA GLN A 83 -5.08 -0.50 -5.09
C GLN A 83 -5.68 -1.43 -6.16
N LEU A 84 -6.80 -2.09 -5.87
CA LEU A 84 -7.46 -3.00 -6.81
C LEU A 84 -8.03 -2.26 -8.02
N ILE A 85 -8.61 -1.07 -7.83
CA ILE A 85 -9.06 -0.19 -8.92
C ILE A 85 -7.87 0.23 -9.80
N ALA A 86 -6.72 0.58 -9.21
CA ALA A 86 -5.52 0.90 -9.97
C ALA A 86 -5.03 -0.32 -10.77
N ILE A 87 -4.99 -1.50 -10.15
CA ILE A 87 -4.62 -2.75 -10.84
C ILE A 87 -5.58 -3.02 -12.00
N GLN A 88 -6.88 -2.79 -11.83
CA GLN A 88 -7.89 -3.00 -12.86
C GLN A 88 -7.73 -2.03 -14.04
N ASN A 89 -7.44 -0.75 -13.79
CA ASN A 89 -7.40 0.29 -14.83
C ASN A 89 -6.04 0.42 -15.52
N ILE A 90 -4.93 0.34 -14.77
CA ILE A 90 -3.58 0.60 -15.30
C ILE A 90 -2.66 -0.65 -15.26
N GLY A 91 -3.16 -1.77 -14.74
CA GLY A 91 -2.43 -3.01 -14.61
C GLY A 91 -1.49 -3.07 -13.39
N ALA A 92 -1.18 -4.29 -12.95
CA ALA A 92 -0.33 -4.51 -11.77
C ALA A 92 1.07 -3.87 -11.81
N PRO A 93 1.83 -3.90 -12.94
CA PRO A 93 3.16 -3.30 -12.97
C PRO A 93 3.14 -1.78 -12.74
N LYS A 94 2.22 -1.07 -13.39
CA LYS A 94 2.08 0.39 -13.20
C LYS A 94 1.54 0.72 -11.82
N ALA A 95 0.52 0.00 -11.35
CA ALA A 95 -0.01 0.17 -10.00
C ALA A 95 1.05 -0.04 -8.91
N ALA A 96 1.95 -1.03 -9.08
CA ALA A 96 3.04 -1.28 -8.14
C ALA A 96 4.04 -0.11 -8.06
N ILE A 97 4.29 0.62 -9.15
CA ILE A 97 5.13 1.81 -9.13
C ILE A 97 4.50 2.93 -8.30
N PHE A 98 3.18 3.14 -8.41
CA PHE A 98 2.47 4.15 -7.62
C PHE A 98 2.48 3.87 -6.11
N ILE A 99 2.61 2.61 -5.67
CA ILE A 99 2.76 2.29 -4.23
C ILE A 99 4.04 2.91 -3.65
N ASN A 100 5.05 3.22 -4.46
CA ASN A 100 6.21 3.95 -3.97
C ASN A 100 5.87 5.35 -3.46
N LEU A 101 4.69 5.90 -3.74
CA LEU A 101 4.22 7.17 -3.15
C LEU A 101 3.73 7.01 -1.71
N VAL A 102 3.50 5.79 -1.20
CA VAL A 102 3.03 5.56 0.18
C VAL A 102 3.94 6.26 1.21
N PRO A 103 5.28 6.14 1.17
CA PRO A 103 6.17 6.89 2.06
C PRO A 103 6.01 8.42 1.99
N VAL A 104 5.66 9.00 0.84
CA VAL A 104 5.41 10.44 0.70
C VAL A 104 4.17 10.83 1.50
N PHE A 105 3.09 10.05 1.36
CA PHE A 105 1.89 10.23 2.18
C PHE A 105 2.15 9.96 3.66
N THR A 106 3.00 8.98 4.00
CA THR A 106 3.42 8.72 5.38
C THR A 106 4.13 9.92 5.99
N ILE A 107 5.09 10.52 5.28
CA ILE A 107 5.79 11.73 5.72
C ILE A 107 4.80 12.88 5.92
N MET A 108 3.90 13.08 4.95
CA MET A 108 2.89 14.14 5.03
C MET A 108 1.99 13.94 6.26
N GLN A 109 1.52 12.71 6.50
CA GLN A 109 0.68 12.40 7.66
C GLN A 109 1.44 12.48 8.98
N SER A 110 2.73 12.13 9.02
CA SER A 110 3.51 12.21 10.25
C SER A 110 3.75 13.66 10.68
N LEU A 111 3.90 14.58 9.73
CA LEU A 111 3.99 16.02 10.00
C LEU A 111 2.63 16.60 10.43
N LEU A 112 1.53 16.19 9.80
CA LEU A 112 0.20 16.76 10.05
C LEU A 112 -0.49 16.22 11.31
N PHE A 113 -0.40 14.91 11.56
CA PHE A 113 -1.17 14.24 12.61
C PHE A 113 -0.33 13.83 13.82
N LEU A 114 0.94 13.45 13.62
CA LEU A 114 1.81 12.99 14.71
C LEU A 114 2.64 14.14 15.32
N GLY A 115 2.63 15.32 14.69
CA GLY A 115 3.41 16.48 15.15
C GLY A 115 4.92 16.24 15.10
N GLU A 116 5.38 15.32 14.24
CA GLU A 116 6.82 15.08 14.10
C GLU A 116 7.53 16.33 13.57
N PRO A 117 8.77 16.59 14.02
CA PRO A 117 9.51 17.74 13.53
C PRO A 117 9.78 17.63 12.03
N PHE A 118 9.71 18.78 11.36
CA PHE A 118 10.12 18.91 9.97
C PHE A 118 11.59 18.50 9.82
N SER A 119 11.86 17.65 8.82
CA SER A 119 13.22 17.19 8.52
C SER A 119 13.49 17.38 7.04
N TRP A 120 14.59 18.07 6.74
CA TRP A 120 15.04 18.27 5.36
C TRP A 120 15.29 16.94 4.64
N PHE A 121 15.76 15.91 5.36
CA PHE A 121 15.93 14.57 4.82
C PHE A 121 14.60 13.94 4.38
N LYS A 122 13.52 14.11 5.16
CA LYS A 122 12.18 13.62 4.77
C LYS A 122 11.72 14.30 3.49
N MET A 123 11.91 15.61 3.36
CA MET A 123 11.56 16.36 2.16
C MET A 123 12.36 15.89 0.94
N LEU A 124 13.69 15.75 1.08
CA LEU A 124 14.55 15.26 0.00
C LEU A 124 14.14 13.85 -0.45
N SER A 125 13.87 12.94 0.49
CA SER A 125 13.36 11.60 0.18
C SER A 125 12.03 11.66 -0.58
N ALA A 126 11.09 12.51 -0.16
CA ALA A 126 9.82 12.68 -0.85
C ALA A 126 10.03 13.17 -2.31
N CYS A 127 10.88 14.17 -2.52
CA CYS A 127 11.22 14.67 -3.85
C CYS A 127 11.83 13.58 -4.76
N ILE A 128 12.77 12.79 -4.22
CA ILE A 128 13.40 11.68 -4.95
C ILE A 128 12.35 10.64 -5.37
N ILE A 129 11.47 10.26 -4.45
CA ILE A 129 10.40 9.29 -4.70
C ILE A 129 9.46 9.77 -5.79
N VAL A 130 8.94 11.01 -5.68
CA VAL A 130 8.03 11.60 -6.66
C VAL A 130 8.69 11.65 -8.04
N THR A 131 9.95 12.08 -8.10
CA THR A 131 10.72 12.13 -9.34
C THR A 131 10.89 10.74 -9.95
N GLY A 132 11.24 9.73 -9.14
CA GLY A 132 11.39 8.35 -9.60
C GLY A 132 10.09 7.77 -10.16
N VAL A 133 8.97 7.99 -9.47
CA VAL A 133 7.64 7.58 -9.93
C VAL A 133 7.29 8.27 -11.25
N TYR A 134 7.49 9.59 -11.35
CA TYR A 134 7.23 10.36 -12.58
C TYR A 134 8.05 9.83 -13.77
N LEU A 135 9.36 9.65 -13.59
CA LEU A 135 10.25 9.15 -14.64
C LEU A 135 9.91 7.73 -15.11
N THR A 136 9.40 6.89 -14.21
CA THR A 136 9.06 5.49 -14.51
C THR A 136 7.66 5.35 -15.11
N THR A 137 6.76 6.32 -14.89
CA THR A 137 5.38 6.28 -15.37
C THR A 137 5.13 7.09 -16.63
N ARG A 138 6.14 7.85 -17.11
CA ARG A 138 6.04 8.65 -18.34
C ARG A 138 5.66 7.78 -19.55
N PRO A 139 4.74 8.23 -20.43
CA PRO A 139 4.41 7.54 -21.66
C PRO A 139 5.67 7.34 -22.54
N GLU A 140 5.84 6.16 -23.13
CA GLU A 140 6.96 5.84 -24.02
C GLU A 140 7.01 6.71 -25.30
N SER A 141 5.97 7.50 -25.58
CA SER A 141 5.88 8.35 -26.77
C SER A 141 7.05 9.34 -26.86
N GLY A 142 7.45 9.98 -25.75
CA GLY A 142 8.58 10.92 -25.75
C GLY A 142 9.95 10.26 -25.94
N VAL A 143 10.09 8.96 -25.62
CA VAL A 143 11.34 8.22 -25.81
C VAL A 143 11.46 7.68 -27.23
N LYS A 144 10.36 7.17 -27.81
CA LYS A 144 10.34 6.73 -29.21
C LYS A 144 10.55 7.89 -30.18
N GLU A 145 9.98 9.06 -29.88
CA GLU A 145 10.17 10.30 -30.65
C GLU A 145 11.60 10.84 -30.54
N ALA A 146 12.20 10.86 -29.34
CA ALA A 146 13.59 11.26 -29.13
C ALA A 146 14.62 10.25 -29.67
N ALA A 147 14.27 8.96 -29.73
CA ALA A 147 15.12 7.89 -30.27
C ALA A 147 14.96 7.67 -31.78
N GLY A 148 14.08 8.41 -32.46
CA GLY A 148 13.83 8.26 -33.90
C GLY A 148 13.19 6.92 -34.30
N ILE A 149 12.62 6.19 -33.35
CA ILE A 149 11.99 4.88 -33.58
C ILE A 149 10.52 5.13 -33.92
N LYS A 150 10.14 4.99 -35.20
CA LYS A 150 8.74 5.09 -35.62
C LYS A 150 7.90 3.98 -34.97
N ALA A 151 6.68 4.36 -34.58
CA ALA A 151 5.69 3.52 -33.93
C ALA A 151 5.28 2.31 -34.79
#